data_AF-A0A7X6VM42-F1
#
_entry.id   AF-A0A7X6VM42-F1
#
_cell.length_a   1.000
_cell.length_b   1.000
_cell.length_c   1.000
_cell.angle_alpha   90.00
_cell.angle_beta   90.00
_cell.angle_gamma   90.00
#
_symmetry.space_group_name_H-M   'P 1'
#
loop_
_entity.id
_entity.type
_entity.pdbx_description
1 polymer ?
#
loop_
_entity_poly.entity_id
_entity_poly.type
_entity_poly.pdbx_seq_one_letter_code
_entity_poly.pdbx_strand_id
1 'polypeptide(L)'
;MIHRHIEDPEDLTAPGIEDVIMRGDSLAKERLRKRILENPEGPVARALENVVNSGNEELGTYGLVWKRFLERARRGTIFMRREIP
;
A
#
# COMPACT_ATOMS: atom_id res chain seq x y z
N MET A 1 -17.49 16.54 3.39
CA MET A 1 -16.32 15.64 3.40
C MET A 1 -16.68 14.42 2.60
N ILE A 2 -16.09 14.26 1.41
CA ILE A 2 -16.36 13.09 0.57
C ILE A 2 -15.45 11.97 1.08
N HIS A 3 -16.01 11.07 1.89
CA HIS A 3 -15.40 9.76 2.13
C HIS A 3 -15.54 8.98 0.83
N ARG A 4 -14.48 8.94 0.01
CA ARG A 4 -14.43 8.06 -1.16
C ARG A 4 -14.36 6.62 -0.64
N HIS A 5 -15.53 5.98 -0.56
CA HIS A 5 -15.60 4.53 -0.46
C HIS A 5 -14.99 3.94 -1.73
N ILE A 6 -13.92 3.16 -1.57
CA ILE A 6 -13.28 2.41 -2.65
C ILE A 6 -14.17 1.19 -2.91
N GLU A 7 -15.26 1.43 -3.63
CA GLU A 7 -16.12 0.43 -4.26
C GLU A 7 -15.69 0.25 -5.72
N ASP A 8 -14.41 -0.05 -5.98
CA ASP A 8 -14.03 -0.99 -7.04
C ASP A 8 -12.50 -1.26 -7.04
N PRO A 9 -12.08 -2.52 -7.28
CA PRO A 9 -10.72 -3.01 -7.02
C PRO A 9 -9.70 -2.83 -8.16
N GLU A 10 -10.05 -2.13 -9.26
CA GLU A 10 -9.27 -2.25 -10.50
C GLU A 10 -8.34 -1.12 -10.90
N ASP A 11 -8.21 -0.03 -10.14
CA ASP A 11 -7.04 0.84 -10.35
C ASP A 11 -6.66 1.62 -9.08
N LEU A 12 -5.81 0.98 -8.28
CA LEU A 12 -4.99 1.66 -7.29
C LEU A 12 -3.92 2.47 -8.02
N THR A 13 -4.37 3.55 -8.67
CA THR A 13 -3.50 4.58 -9.25
C THR A 13 -2.62 5.19 -8.18
N ALA A 14 -1.52 5.84 -8.57
CA ALA A 14 -0.65 6.52 -7.61
C ALA A 14 -1.41 7.49 -6.66
N PRO A 15 -2.34 8.35 -7.15
CA PRO A 15 -3.16 9.18 -6.26
C PRO A 15 -4.05 8.38 -5.30
N GLY A 16 -4.64 7.27 -5.76
CA GLY A 16 -5.45 6.41 -4.91
C GLY A 16 -4.63 5.71 -3.83
N ILE A 17 -3.41 5.28 -4.15
CA ILE A 17 -2.48 4.70 -3.18
C ILE A 17 -2.05 5.75 -2.15
N GLU A 18 -1.74 6.96 -2.59
CA GLU A 18 -1.40 8.08 -1.71
C GLU A 18 -2.53 8.39 -0.72
N ASP A 19 -3.77 8.49 -1.21
CA ASP A 19 -4.97 8.64 -0.37
C ASP A 19 -5.10 7.50 0.65
N VAL A 20 -4.88 6.25 0.24
CA VAL A 20 -4.92 5.09 1.15
C VAL A 20 -3.83 5.17 2.22
N ILE A 21 -2.62 5.55 1.85
CA ILE A 21 -1.50 5.68 2.79
C ILE A 21 -1.80 6.75 3.85
N MET A 22 -2.22 7.93 3.40
CA MET A 22 -2.39 9.10 4.28
C MET A 22 -3.71 9.07 5.06
N ARG A 23 -4.81 8.67 4.42
CA ARG A 23 -6.18 8.87 4.93
C ARG A 23 -7.00 7.58 4.97
N GLY A 24 -6.53 6.50 4.34
CA GLY A 24 -7.25 5.23 4.28
C GLY A 24 -7.52 4.63 5.66
N ASP A 25 -8.65 3.98 5.82
CA ASP A 25 -8.95 3.23 7.03
C ASP A 25 -8.09 1.95 7.13
N SER A 26 -8.23 1.23 8.25
CA SER A 26 -7.50 -0.02 8.47
C SER A 26 -7.79 -1.09 7.41
N LEU A 27 -9.01 -1.12 6.86
CA LEU A 27 -9.42 -2.11 5.87
C LEU A 27 -8.80 -1.82 4.50
N ALA A 28 -8.80 -0.56 4.07
CA ALA A 28 -8.16 -0.11 2.83
C ALA A 28 -6.65 -0.36 2.86
N LYS A 29 -6.01 -0.04 4.00
CA LYS A 29 -4.58 -0.33 4.21
C LYS A 29 -4.32 -1.83 4.18
N GLU A 30 -5.19 -2.65 4.77
CA GLU A 30 -5.05 -4.11 4.73
C GLU A 30 -5.22 -4.69 3.32
N ARG A 31 -6.21 -4.21 2.55
CA ARG A 31 -6.40 -4.59 1.15
C ARG A 31 -5.16 -4.27 0.31
N LEU A 32 -4.60 -3.06 0.47
CA LEU A 32 -3.36 -2.67 -0.20
C LEU A 32 -2.19 -3.59 0.20
N ARG A 33 -2.02 -3.88 1.49
CA ARG A 33 -0.99 -4.82 1.97
C ARG A 33 -1.12 -6.21 1.33
N LYS A 34 -2.33 -6.78 1.34
CA LYS A 34 -2.59 -8.10 0.75
C LYS A 34 -2.25 -8.13 -0.74
N ARG A 35 -2.69 -7.11 -1.49
CA ARG A 35 -2.44 -7.02 -2.93
C ARG A 35 -0.95 -6.95 -3.28
N ILE A 36 -0.18 -6.19 -2.49
CA ILE A 36 1.28 -6.12 -2.66
C ILE A 36 1.94 -7.46 -2.31
N LEU A 37 1.44 -8.15 -1.29
CA LEU A 37 1.98 -9.46 -0.90
C LEU A 37 1.66 -10.56 -1.91
N GLU A 38 0.51 -10.52 -2.57
CA GLU A 38 0.14 -11.42 -3.67
C GLU A 38 1.04 -11.24 -4.90
N ASN A 39 1.37 -9.98 -5.24
CA ASN A 39 2.25 -9.68 -6.37
C ASN A 39 3.20 -8.50 -6.07
N PRO A 40 4.34 -8.74 -5.40
CA PRO A 40 5.28 -7.69 -4.98
C PRO A 40 5.99 -6.94 -6.13
N GLU A 41 5.90 -7.46 -7.35
CA GLU A 41 6.45 -6.84 -8.57
C GLU A 41 5.35 -6.33 -9.51
N GLY A 42 4.08 -6.45 -9.09
CA GLY A 42 2.91 -6.13 -9.88
C GLY A 42 2.63 -4.63 -10.02
N PRO A 43 1.61 -4.26 -10.82
CA PRO A 43 1.28 -2.86 -11.09
C PRO A 43 1.03 -2.02 -9.84
N VAL A 44 0.33 -2.58 -8.85
CA VAL A 44 0.03 -1.90 -7.57
C VAL A 44 1.30 -1.66 -6.76
N ALA A 45 2.23 -2.63 -6.74
CA ALA A 45 3.51 -2.49 -6.05
C ALA A 45 4.40 -1.42 -6.71
N ARG A 46 4.40 -1.35 -8.05
CA ARG A 46 5.10 -0.30 -8.81
C ARG A 46 4.47 1.08 -8.59
N ALA A 47 3.15 1.16 -8.55
CA ALA A 47 2.46 2.41 -8.24
C ALA A 47 2.79 2.88 -6.81
N LEU A 48 2.83 1.97 -5.83
CA LEU A 48 3.31 2.28 -4.49
C LEU A 48 4.76 2.78 -4.50
N GLU A 49 5.65 2.12 -5.24
CA GLU A 49 7.04 2.52 -5.37
C GLU A 49 7.18 3.95 -5.90
N ASN A 50 6.39 4.32 -6.91
CA ASN A 50 6.36 5.67 -7.45
C ASN A 50 5.87 6.68 -6.40
N VAL A 51 4.81 6.35 -5.63
CA VAL A 51 4.29 7.22 -4.57
C VAL A 51 5.35 7.46 -3.49
N VAL A 52 5.97 6.40 -2.96
CA VAL A 52 6.94 6.54 -1.85
C VAL A 52 8.28 7.14 -2.28
N ASN A 53 8.58 7.16 -3.59
CA ASN A 53 9.78 7.80 -4.14
C ASN A 53 9.47 9.14 -4.83
N SER A 54 8.23 9.63 -4.81
CA SER A 54 7.80 10.89 -5.46
C SER A 54 8.47 12.15 -4.91
N GLY A 55 9.07 12.07 -3.71
CA GLY A 55 9.56 13.23 -2.99
C GLY A 55 8.45 14.03 -2.30
N ASN A 56 7.21 13.51 -2.24
CA ASN A 56 6.15 14.18 -1.50
C ASN A 56 6.44 14.15 0.01
N GLU A 57 6.79 15.32 0.56
CA GLU A 57 7.08 15.50 1.99
C GLU A 57 5.85 15.23 2.88
N GLU A 58 4.63 15.40 2.36
CA GLU A 58 3.39 15.15 3.11
C GLU A 58 3.22 13.68 3.51
N LEU A 59 3.84 12.75 2.76
CA LEU A 59 3.84 11.34 3.12
C LEU A 59 4.63 11.07 4.41
N GLY A 60 5.66 11.87 4.68
CA GLY A 60 6.52 11.78 5.87
C GLY A 60 6.83 10.34 6.32
N THR A 61 6.57 10.06 7.59
CA THR A 61 6.79 8.73 8.20
C THR A 61 5.92 7.63 7.57
N TYR A 62 4.73 7.95 7.07
CA TYR A 62 3.86 6.95 6.43
C TYR A 62 4.51 6.41 5.16
N GLY A 63 5.07 7.28 4.32
CA GLY A 63 5.81 6.88 3.12
C GLY A 63 6.98 5.96 3.44
N LEU A 64 7.76 6.27 4.49
CA LEU A 64 8.89 5.45 4.92
C LEU A 64 8.47 4.02 5.35
N VAL A 65 7.36 3.91 6.10
CA VAL A 65 6.83 2.61 6.54
C VAL A 65 6.44 1.75 5.35
N TRP A 66 5.72 2.35 4.39
CA TRP A 66 5.29 1.64 3.19
C TRP A 66 6.44 1.26 2.25
N LYS A 67 7.47 2.11 2.15
CA LYS A 67 8.70 1.80 1.41
C LYS A 67 9.40 0.57 1.99
N ARG A 68 9.62 0.54 3.31
CA ARG A 68 10.22 -0.62 3.99
C ARG A 68 9.36 -1.86 3.88
N PHE A 69 8.03 -1.71 3.95
CA PHE A 69 7.10 -2.81 3.74
C PHE A 69 7.27 -3.40 2.32
N LEU A 70 7.29 -2.57 1.28
CA LEU A 70 7.47 -3.03 -0.10
C LEU A 70 8.81 -3.76 -0.29
N GLU A 71 9.91 -3.19 0.23
CA GLU A 71 11.23 -3.83 0.20
C GLU A 71 11.21 -5.22 0.87
N ARG A 72 10.54 -5.33 2.01
CA ARG A 72 10.39 -6.62 2.72
C ARG A 72 9.50 -7.61 1.98
N ALA A 73 8.43 -7.13 1.34
CA ALA A 73 7.52 -7.94 0.54
C ALA A 73 8.27 -8.57 -0.64
N ARG A 74 9.04 -7.78 -1.39
CA ARG A 74 9.89 -8.24 -2.50
C ARG A 74 10.95 -9.25 -2.05
N ARG A 75 11.51 -9.07 -0.85
CA ARG A 75 12.47 -10.01 -0.24
C ARG A 75 11.82 -11.28 0.33
N GLY A 76 10.50 -11.38 0.38
CA GLY A 76 9.81 -12.51 1.00
C GLY A 76 9.99 -12.60 2.52
N THR A 77 10.32 -11.49 3.19
CA THR A 77 10.62 -11.44 4.64
C THR A 77 9.43 -10.98 5.49
N ILE A 78 8.24 -11.01 4.91
CA ILE A 78 6.99 -10.69 5.58
C ILE A 78 6.32 -12.01 5.95
N PHE A 79 6.44 -12.36 7.23
CA PHE A 79 5.67 -13.45 7.80
C PHE A 79 4.29 -12.90 8.16
N MET A 80 3.29 -13.17 7.33
CA MET A 80 1.91 -13.04 7.79
C MET A 80 1.74 -14.03 8.95
N ARG A 81 1.28 -13.53 10.11
CA ARG A 81 0.89 -14.41 11.21
C ARG A 81 -0.24 -15.28 10.66
N ARG A 82 0.04 -16.55 10.36
CA ARG A 82 -1.03 -17.52 10.09
C ARG A 82 -1.86 -17.56 11.36
N GLU A 83 -3.11 -17.13 11.27
CA GLU A 83 -4.10 -17.50 12.27
C GLU A 83 -4.15 -19.04 12.22
N ILE A 84 -3.63 -19.66 13.28
CA ILE A 84 -3.75 -21.10 13.48
C ILE A 84 -5.25 -21.34 13.72
N PRO A 85 -5.90 -22.26 12.99
CA PRO A 85 -7.33 -22.51 13.09
C PRO A 85 -7.78 -22.86 14.50
#